data_AF-A0A7Y9EI77-F1
#
_entry.id   AF-A0A7Y9EI77-F1
#
_cell.length_a   1.000
_cell.length_b   1.000
_cell.length_c   1.000
_cell.angle_alpha   90.00
_cell.angle_beta   90.00
_cell.angle_gamma   90.00
#
_symmetry.space_group_name_H-M   'P 1'
#
loop_
_entity.id
_entity.type
_entity.pdbx_description
1 polymer ?
#
loop_
_entity_poly.entity_id
_entity_poly.type
_entity_poly.pdbx_seq_one_letter_code
_entity_poly.pdbx_strand_id
1 'polypeptide(L)'
;MIVELAPGFLSWDEVAPSRHPFDRPSAARVVKSLGPAQRVPRRPDVPLTDPARSEWADGEAEMWATAMSHALAERYGRWAVGWRWAHDEGDFDGGPVGSWCCPRDSVTTPEETLTRVVHCHQVLTWFLSRRHVADSVAKEMVGQAIGGRFHSWTSPDTVLVDDIAERLALSVRPDAALSPSEAAPDHLERWLAVRASVPWQDAAESGSDEPVTPSRDGAAESIRAFDGAIDPARAEGLLTALERARADATQDAPLTLERLCDWQQRVLGVPQPPRFRNSVAFAKGGRERYGIAPDTPARLEACLAESGSDDRRPLPLIARAARAYLDVCFFHPFDDGNARAGFLALVFVLAREGVALDDVSLLRRVSFQADSPQDPLTLIRYIDLHLAQTRQRAASHGRATD
;
A
#
# COMPACT_ATOMS: atom_id res chain seq x y z
N MET A 1 -7.47 -6.95 7.94
CA MET A 1 -7.62 -6.03 6.80
C MET A 1 -6.89 -6.60 5.57
N ILE A 2 -7.57 -6.76 4.43
CA ILE A 2 -6.92 -7.15 3.16
C ILE A 2 -6.43 -5.86 2.49
N VAL A 3 -5.12 -5.60 2.51
CA VAL A 3 -4.51 -4.36 1.98
C VAL A 3 -4.79 -4.17 0.50
N GLU A 4 -4.93 -5.26 -0.25
CA GLU A 4 -5.25 -5.25 -1.70
C GLU A 4 -6.67 -4.81 -2.03
N LEU A 5 -7.52 -4.66 -1.00
CA LEU A 5 -8.90 -4.18 -1.11
C LEU A 5 -9.05 -2.81 -0.42
N ALA A 6 -8.08 -1.91 -0.50
CA ALA A 6 -8.30 -0.51 -0.14
C ALA A 6 -8.57 0.33 -1.41
N PRO A 7 -9.56 1.26 -1.39
CA PRO A 7 -9.93 2.05 -2.57
C PRO A 7 -8.77 2.89 -3.13
N GLY A 8 -7.78 3.22 -2.30
CA GLY A 8 -6.54 3.90 -2.72
C GLY A 8 -5.58 3.06 -3.58
N PHE A 9 -5.86 1.77 -3.80
CA PHE A 9 -5.02 0.85 -4.60
C PHE A 9 -5.65 0.44 -5.94
N LEU A 10 -6.83 0.98 -6.30
CA LEU A 10 -7.49 0.67 -7.57
C LEU A 10 -7.03 1.60 -8.70
N SER A 11 -6.69 1.04 -9.85
CA SER A 11 -6.41 1.78 -11.08
C SER A 11 -7.68 2.27 -11.78
N TRP A 12 -7.57 3.28 -12.66
CA TRP A 12 -8.72 3.80 -13.42
C TRP A 12 -9.42 2.73 -14.26
N ASP A 13 -8.64 1.83 -14.86
CA ASP A 13 -9.16 0.73 -15.67
C ASP A 13 -9.93 -0.31 -14.84
N GLU A 14 -9.64 -0.41 -13.54
CA GLU A 14 -10.33 -1.26 -12.58
C GLU A 14 -11.56 -0.62 -11.95
N VAL A 15 -11.80 0.69 -12.15
CA VAL A 15 -12.96 1.42 -11.58
C VAL A 15 -13.80 2.16 -12.62
N ALA A 16 -13.40 2.11 -13.89
CA ALA A 16 -14.08 2.80 -14.99
C ALA A 16 -15.53 2.29 -15.12
N PRO A 17 -16.55 3.11 -14.81
CA PRO A 17 -17.95 2.63 -14.80
C PRO A 17 -18.42 2.12 -16.16
N SER A 18 -17.86 2.67 -17.24
CA SER A 18 -18.11 2.22 -18.62
C SER A 18 -17.60 0.81 -18.90
N ARG A 19 -16.72 0.26 -18.06
CA ARG A 19 -16.18 -1.12 -18.13
C ARG A 19 -16.86 -2.08 -17.16
N HIS A 20 -17.76 -1.58 -16.30
CA HIS A 20 -18.42 -2.36 -15.26
C HIS A 20 -19.95 -2.16 -15.35
N PRO A 21 -20.65 -2.92 -16.21
CA PRO A 21 -22.10 -2.82 -16.34
C PRO A 21 -22.76 -3.11 -14.99
N PHE A 22 -23.52 -2.13 -14.49
CA PHE A 22 -24.18 -2.20 -13.19
C PHE A 22 -25.68 -2.01 -13.33
N ASP A 23 -26.45 -3.03 -12.95
CA ASP A 23 -27.91 -3.02 -12.99
C ASP A 23 -28.48 -2.50 -11.65
N ARG A 24 -28.71 -1.18 -11.61
CA ARG A 24 -29.16 -0.46 -10.40
C ARG A 24 -30.46 -1.00 -9.80
N PRO A 25 -31.50 -1.35 -10.58
CA PRO A 25 -32.71 -1.99 -10.07
C PRO A 25 -32.49 -3.33 -9.32
N SER A 26 -31.46 -4.12 -9.67
CA SER A 26 -31.23 -5.42 -9.04
C SER A 26 -30.26 -5.39 -7.85
N ALA A 27 -29.55 -4.28 -7.64
CA ALA A 27 -28.52 -4.14 -6.60
C ALA A 27 -29.00 -4.53 -5.20
N ALA A 28 -30.20 -4.10 -4.79
CA ALA A 28 -30.76 -4.43 -3.48
C ALA A 28 -31.04 -5.94 -3.32
N ARG A 29 -31.43 -6.63 -4.39
CA ARG A 29 -31.64 -8.08 -4.40
C ARG A 29 -30.30 -8.81 -4.31
N VAL A 30 -29.29 -8.31 -5.02
CA VAL A 30 -27.93 -8.86 -5.00
C VAL A 30 -27.32 -8.73 -3.61
N VAL A 31 -27.33 -7.54 -2.99
CA VAL A 31 -26.78 -7.32 -1.64
C VAL A 31 -27.44 -8.25 -0.61
N LYS A 32 -28.77 -8.39 -0.65
CA LYS A 32 -29.50 -9.31 0.25
C LYS A 32 -29.19 -10.79 0.01
N SER A 33 -28.70 -11.15 -1.18
CA SER A 33 -28.32 -12.52 -1.53
C SER A 33 -26.89 -12.90 -1.11
N LEU A 34 -26.04 -11.93 -0.74
CA LEU A 34 -24.66 -12.19 -0.35
C LEU A 34 -24.60 -12.90 1.01
N GLY A 35 -23.68 -13.85 1.15
CA GLY A 35 -23.52 -14.65 2.38
C GLY A 35 -23.38 -13.82 3.68
N PRO A 36 -22.67 -12.68 3.70
CA PRO A 36 -22.60 -11.81 4.88
C PRO A 36 -23.94 -11.13 5.24
N ALA A 37 -24.86 -10.95 4.30
CA ALA A 37 -26.15 -10.31 4.57
C ALA A 37 -27.05 -11.12 5.52
N GLN A 38 -26.82 -12.43 5.65
CA GLN A 38 -27.55 -13.31 6.57
C GLN A 38 -26.99 -13.28 7.99
N ARG A 39 -25.83 -12.64 8.21
CA ARG A 39 -25.06 -12.69 9.45
C ARG A 39 -24.66 -11.29 9.92
N VAL A 40 -25.54 -10.30 9.74
CA VAL A 40 -25.29 -8.94 10.25
C VAL A 40 -25.17 -9.01 11.78
N PRO A 41 -24.04 -8.58 12.37
CA PRO A 41 -23.81 -8.70 13.80
C PRO A 41 -24.76 -7.78 14.56
N ARG A 42 -25.20 -8.24 15.73
CA ARG A 42 -26.11 -7.46 16.56
C ARG A 42 -25.32 -6.44 17.37
N ARG A 43 -25.66 -5.17 17.19
CA ARG A 43 -25.06 -4.09 17.96
C ARG A 43 -25.37 -4.26 19.46
N PRO A 44 -24.38 -4.16 20.35
CA PRO A 44 -24.60 -4.15 21.79
C PRO A 44 -25.44 -2.94 22.24
N ASP A 45 -26.42 -3.20 23.10
CA ASP A 45 -27.29 -2.16 23.69
C ASP A 45 -26.61 -1.51 24.91
N VAL A 46 -25.51 -0.82 24.65
CA VAL A 46 -24.69 -0.10 25.63
C VAL A 46 -24.41 1.33 25.16
N PRO A 47 -24.11 2.30 26.05
CA PRO A 47 -23.80 3.68 25.66
C PRO A 47 -22.61 3.81 24.69
N LEU A 48 -22.55 4.94 23.96
CA LEU A 48 -21.50 5.21 22.96
C LEU A 48 -20.08 5.17 23.52
N THR A 49 -19.91 5.56 24.79
CA THR A 49 -18.60 5.68 25.47
C THR A 49 -18.17 4.38 26.15
N ASP A 50 -18.98 3.33 26.10
CA ASP A 50 -18.70 2.07 26.77
C ASP A 50 -17.59 1.29 26.01
N PRO A 51 -16.51 0.83 26.69
CA PRO A 51 -15.45 0.07 26.05
C PRO A 51 -15.94 -1.18 25.31
N ALA A 52 -17.01 -1.83 25.77
CA ALA A 52 -17.59 -3.00 25.11
C ALA A 52 -18.13 -2.67 23.70
N ARG A 53 -18.50 -1.41 23.44
CA ARG A 53 -18.92 -0.95 22.11
C ARG A 53 -17.75 -0.82 21.15
N SER A 54 -16.59 -0.38 21.63
CA SER A 54 -15.37 -0.32 20.81
C SER A 54 -14.82 -1.72 20.56
N GLU A 55 -14.77 -2.58 21.59
CA GLU A 55 -14.30 -3.96 21.45
C GLU A 55 -15.17 -4.78 20.47
N TRP A 56 -16.50 -4.59 20.50
CA TRP A 56 -17.39 -5.17 19.50
C TRP A 56 -17.16 -4.62 18.08
N ALA A 57 -16.90 -3.30 17.98
CA ALA A 57 -16.66 -2.64 16.71
C ALA A 57 -15.37 -3.15 16.04
N ASP A 58 -14.27 -3.20 16.81
CA ASP A 58 -12.93 -3.61 16.37
C ASP A 58 -12.84 -5.13 16.13
N GLY A 59 -13.77 -5.90 16.70
CA GLY A 59 -13.88 -7.34 16.53
C GLY A 59 -14.95 -7.75 15.51
N GLU A 60 -16.14 -8.08 16.00
CA GLU A 60 -17.20 -8.73 15.22
C GLU A 60 -17.72 -7.86 14.07
N ALA A 61 -17.91 -6.55 14.32
CA ALA A 61 -18.45 -5.64 13.32
C ALA A 61 -17.45 -5.35 12.19
N GLU A 62 -16.15 -5.20 12.50
CA GLU A 62 -15.10 -5.04 11.51
C GLU A 62 -14.91 -6.30 10.64
N MET A 63 -14.96 -7.48 11.25
CA MET A 63 -14.91 -8.74 10.53
C MET A 63 -16.08 -8.88 9.55
N TRP A 64 -17.30 -8.54 9.97
CA TRP A 64 -18.48 -8.55 9.10
C TRP A 64 -18.36 -7.53 7.96
N ALA A 65 -17.96 -6.29 8.25
CA ALA A 65 -17.80 -5.24 7.25
C ALA A 65 -16.75 -5.61 6.19
N THR A 66 -15.67 -6.27 6.62
CA THR A 66 -14.63 -6.83 5.75
C THR A 66 -15.19 -7.93 4.85
N ALA A 67 -15.95 -8.87 5.41
CA ALA A 67 -16.58 -9.95 4.64
C ALA A 67 -17.60 -9.44 3.61
N MET A 68 -18.43 -8.46 3.97
CA MET A 68 -19.39 -7.83 3.05
C MET A 68 -18.69 -7.14 1.88
N SER A 69 -17.59 -6.44 2.16
CA SER A 69 -16.82 -5.74 1.11
C SER A 69 -16.15 -6.72 0.16
N HIS A 70 -15.67 -7.86 0.67
CA HIS A 70 -15.14 -8.94 -0.15
C HIS A 70 -16.22 -9.54 -1.05
N ALA A 71 -17.40 -9.86 -0.50
CA ALA A 71 -18.52 -10.41 -1.26
C ALA A 71 -19.01 -9.45 -2.36
N LEU A 72 -18.96 -8.14 -2.12
CA LEU A 72 -19.25 -7.12 -3.13
C LEU A 72 -18.16 -7.08 -4.22
N ALA A 73 -16.89 -7.17 -3.84
CA ALA A 73 -15.76 -7.21 -4.78
C ALA A 73 -15.75 -8.48 -5.64
N GLU A 74 -16.10 -9.64 -5.09
CA GLU A 74 -16.30 -10.87 -5.85
C GLU A 74 -17.45 -10.75 -6.87
N ARG A 75 -18.55 -10.09 -6.46
CA ARG A 75 -19.76 -10.01 -7.28
C ARG A 75 -19.67 -8.97 -8.40
N TYR A 76 -19.12 -7.80 -8.09
CA TYR A 76 -19.10 -6.66 -9.01
C TYR A 76 -17.72 -6.41 -9.60
N GLY A 77 -16.68 -7.05 -9.07
CA GLY A 77 -15.29 -6.81 -9.43
C GLY A 77 -14.61 -5.81 -8.48
N ARG A 78 -13.30 -5.61 -8.69
CA ARG A 78 -12.43 -4.82 -7.81
C ARG A 78 -12.90 -3.38 -7.62
N TRP A 79 -13.68 -2.80 -8.53
CA TRP A 79 -14.26 -1.46 -8.35
C TRP A 79 -15.26 -1.31 -7.20
N ALA A 80 -15.81 -2.42 -6.70
CA ALA A 80 -16.69 -2.41 -5.52
C ALA A 80 -15.94 -2.25 -4.20
N VAL A 81 -14.61 -2.34 -4.27
CA VAL A 81 -13.69 -2.01 -3.18
C VAL A 81 -13.69 -0.50 -3.00
N GLY A 82 -14.44 0.00 -2.04
CA GLY A 82 -14.47 1.43 -1.76
C GLY A 82 -15.78 1.91 -1.18
N TRP A 83 -16.81 1.10 -1.35
CA TRP A 83 -18.18 1.52 -1.11
C TRP A 83 -18.51 1.65 0.37
N ARG A 84 -17.61 1.23 1.26
CA ARG A 84 -17.77 1.22 2.71
C ARG A 84 -16.94 2.28 3.44
N TRP A 85 -16.48 3.34 2.78
CA TRP A 85 -15.61 4.33 3.43
C TRP A 85 -16.13 5.75 3.29
N ALA A 86 -16.00 6.52 4.37
CA ALA A 86 -16.43 7.90 4.43
C ALA A 86 -15.42 8.85 3.78
N HIS A 87 -15.89 9.97 3.25
CA HIS A 87 -15.02 11.00 2.65
C HIS A 87 -14.31 11.88 3.68
N ASP A 88 -14.79 11.89 4.92
CA ASP A 88 -14.46 12.92 5.91
C ASP A 88 -14.08 12.41 7.31
N GLU A 89 -14.17 11.10 7.63
CA GLU A 89 -13.64 10.55 8.90
C GLU A 89 -13.60 9.00 8.92
N GLY A 90 -12.47 8.42 9.35
CA GLY A 90 -12.29 6.98 9.66
C GLY A 90 -11.18 6.28 8.85
N ASP A 91 -10.11 5.85 9.55
CA ASP A 91 -8.94 5.00 9.19
C ASP A 91 -8.21 5.18 7.84
N PHE A 92 -8.80 5.80 6.80
CA PHE A 92 -8.28 5.81 5.44
C PHE A 92 -8.48 7.10 4.62
N ASP A 93 -9.10 8.16 5.16
CA ASP A 93 -9.31 9.49 4.52
C ASP A 93 -9.48 9.45 2.99
N GLY A 94 -10.71 9.30 2.50
CA GLY A 94 -10.99 9.48 1.06
C GLY A 94 -11.98 8.51 0.40
N GLY A 95 -12.94 7.94 1.13
CA GLY A 95 -14.06 7.23 0.50
C GLY A 95 -15.09 8.20 -0.11
N PRO A 96 -16.01 7.78 -1.01
CA PRO A 96 -16.92 8.70 -1.69
C PRO A 96 -18.24 8.96 -0.94
N VAL A 97 -18.47 8.34 0.22
CA VAL A 97 -19.77 8.31 0.90
C VAL A 97 -19.72 9.14 2.18
N GLY A 98 -20.78 9.86 2.57
CA GLY A 98 -20.84 10.60 3.85
C GLY A 98 -21.59 9.88 4.97
N SER A 99 -22.12 8.67 4.68
CA SER A 99 -23.07 7.95 5.53
C SER A 99 -22.54 6.62 6.09
N TRP A 100 -21.26 6.33 5.90
CA TRP A 100 -20.60 5.09 6.33
C TRP A 100 -19.14 5.37 6.69
N CYS A 101 -18.80 5.43 7.97
CA CYS A 101 -17.47 5.80 8.48
C CYS A 101 -16.71 4.62 9.10
N CYS A 102 -17.21 4.06 10.21
CA CYS A 102 -16.61 2.92 10.90
C CYS A 102 -17.68 1.89 11.32
N PRO A 103 -17.30 0.64 11.66
CA PRO A 103 -18.24 -0.41 12.07
C PRO A 103 -19.13 0.01 13.24
N ARG A 104 -18.58 0.77 14.20
CA ARG A 104 -19.27 1.30 15.39
C ARG A 104 -20.51 2.14 15.07
N ASP A 105 -20.44 2.94 14.01
CA ASP A 105 -21.44 3.95 13.64
C ASP A 105 -22.29 3.53 12.41
N SER A 106 -21.80 2.56 11.64
CA SER A 106 -22.43 2.11 10.39
C SER A 106 -23.28 0.85 10.53
N VAL A 107 -23.00 -0.03 11.50
CA VAL A 107 -23.73 -1.28 11.74
C VAL A 107 -24.77 -1.08 12.84
N THR A 108 -26.06 -1.13 12.49
CA THR A 108 -27.20 -0.91 13.40
C THR A 108 -28.14 -2.11 13.43
N THR A 109 -29.31 -2.02 12.79
CA THR A 109 -30.20 -3.14 12.55
C THR A 109 -29.86 -3.78 11.19
N PRO A 110 -30.15 -5.08 10.97
CA PRO A 110 -29.88 -5.72 9.68
C PRO A 110 -30.49 -4.98 8.48
N GLU A 111 -31.76 -4.54 8.59
CA GLU A 111 -32.48 -3.85 7.52
C GLU A 111 -31.87 -2.48 7.18
N GLU A 112 -31.56 -1.67 8.21
CA GLU A 112 -30.94 -0.36 8.01
C GLU A 112 -29.51 -0.48 7.48
N THR A 113 -28.74 -1.43 8.01
CA THR A 113 -27.36 -1.68 7.59
C THR A 113 -27.31 -2.06 6.11
N LEU A 114 -28.18 -2.97 5.66
CA LEU A 114 -28.25 -3.38 4.25
C LEU A 114 -28.77 -2.25 3.33
N THR A 115 -29.66 -1.38 3.83
CA THR A 115 -30.16 -0.23 3.07
C THR A 115 -29.08 0.83 2.84
N ARG A 116 -28.20 1.05 3.82
CA ARG A 116 -27.05 1.95 3.71
C ARG A 116 -26.02 1.48 2.68
N VAL A 117 -25.74 0.16 2.61
CA VAL A 117 -24.87 -0.44 1.57
C VAL A 117 -25.37 -0.13 0.15
N VAL A 118 -26.70 -0.09 -0.05
CA VAL A 118 -27.32 0.21 -1.35
C VAL A 118 -27.21 1.70 -1.73
N HIS A 119 -27.12 2.62 -0.75
CA HIS A 119 -26.99 4.07 -0.99
C HIS A 119 -25.58 4.48 -1.44
N CYS A 120 -24.53 3.77 -1.01
CA CYS A 120 -23.15 4.00 -1.41
C CYS A 120 -22.95 4.02 -2.95
N HIS A 121 -23.79 3.26 -3.66
CA HIS A 121 -23.82 3.19 -5.12
C HIS A 121 -24.26 4.51 -5.80
N GLN A 122 -25.17 5.28 -5.20
CA GLN A 122 -25.70 6.52 -5.82
C GLN A 122 -24.72 7.69 -5.74
N VAL A 123 -23.82 7.68 -4.76
CA VAL A 123 -22.84 8.75 -4.52
C VAL A 123 -21.59 8.59 -5.41
N LEU A 124 -21.28 7.36 -5.82
CA LEU A 124 -20.14 7.04 -6.69
C LEU A 124 -20.29 7.58 -8.13
N THR A 125 -21.52 7.74 -8.63
CA THR A 125 -21.76 8.41 -9.93
C THR A 125 -21.47 9.91 -9.87
N TRP A 126 -21.63 10.53 -8.71
CA TRP A 126 -21.42 11.97 -8.49
C TRP A 126 -19.94 12.30 -8.22
N PHE A 127 -19.21 11.40 -7.56
CA PHE A 127 -17.79 11.54 -7.20
C PHE A 127 -16.85 11.67 -8.42
N LEU A 128 -17.21 11.08 -9.57
CA LEU A 128 -16.45 11.18 -10.82
C LEU A 128 -16.50 12.58 -11.46
N SER A 129 -17.51 13.39 -11.14
CA SER A 129 -17.66 14.77 -11.62
C SER A 129 -16.71 15.76 -10.94
N ARG A 130 -15.98 15.36 -9.89
CA ARG A 130 -15.18 16.27 -9.04
C ARG A 130 -13.68 16.34 -9.41
N ARG A 131 -13.28 15.92 -10.62
CA ARG A 131 -11.89 15.91 -11.12
C ARG A 131 -11.31 17.32 -11.47
N HIS A 132 -11.36 18.24 -10.51
CA HIS A 132 -10.46 19.42 -10.34
C HIS A 132 -10.63 20.67 -11.22
N VAL A 133 -11.84 21.24 -11.26
CA VAL A 133 -12.05 22.66 -11.59
C VAL A 133 -11.86 23.51 -10.31
N ALA A 134 -11.29 24.71 -10.43
CA ALA A 134 -11.08 25.63 -9.29
C ALA A 134 -12.40 25.87 -8.51
N ASP A 135 -12.33 25.86 -7.18
CA ASP A 135 -13.49 25.73 -6.27
C ASP A 135 -14.56 26.82 -6.44
N SER A 136 -14.16 28.05 -6.83
CA SER A 136 -15.07 29.16 -7.15
C SER A 136 -15.85 28.95 -8.46
N VAL A 137 -15.19 28.40 -9.47
CA VAL A 137 -15.77 28.10 -10.79
C VAL A 137 -16.66 26.86 -10.73
N ALA A 138 -16.28 25.85 -9.95
CA ALA A 138 -17.11 24.66 -9.70
C ALA A 138 -18.44 25.03 -9.02
N LYS A 139 -18.40 25.93 -8.03
CA LYS A 139 -19.61 26.42 -7.34
C LYS A 139 -20.52 27.26 -8.24
N GLU A 140 -19.95 28.09 -9.11
CA GLU A 140 -20.72 28.91 -10.06
C GLU A 140 -21.32 28.09 -11.21
N MET A 141 -20.58 27.13 -11.77
CA MET A 141 -21.08 26.21 -12.80
C MET A 141 -22.17 25.29 -12.26
N VAL A 142 -22.01 24.79 -11.02
CA VAL A 142 -23.03 24.01 -10.31
C VAL A 142 -24.26 24.90 -10.07
N GLY A 143 -24.10 26.12 -9.58
CA GLY A 143 -25.18 27.08 -9.36
C GLY A 143 -25.95 27.47 -10.63
N GLN A 144 -25.29 27.61 -11.77
CA GLN A 144 -25.95 27.87 -13.06
C GLN A 144 -26.62 26.63 -13.66
N ALA A 145 -26.06 25.43 -13.43
CA ALA A 145 -26.63 24.18 -13.93
C ALA A 145 -27.88 23.75 -13.16
N ILE A 146 -27.91 23.97 -11.84
CA ILE A 146 -28.95 23.47 -10.92
C ILE A 146 -29.86 24.57 -10.36
N GLY A 147 -29.51 25.85 -10.54
CA GLY A 147 -30.23 26.99 -9.98
C GLY A 147 -31.71 27.01 -10.37
N GLY A 148 -32.58 26.73 -9.41
CA GLY A 148 -34.03 26.75 -9.55
C GLY A 148 -34.67 25.53 -10.25
N ARG A 149 -33.90 24.47 -10.55
CA ARG A 149 -34.37 23.32 -11.34
C ARG A 149 -34.68 22.05 -10.54
N PHE A 150 -34.35 22.04 -9.25
CA PHE A 150 -34.70 20.97 -8.33
C PHE A 150 -35.66 21.48 -7.25
N HIS A 151 -36.73 20.74 -7.00
CA HIS A 151 -37.60 20.96 -5.86
C HIS A 151 -37.19 20.04 -4.70
N SER A 152 -37.17 20.58 -3.49
CA SER A 152 -36.79 19.82 -2.28
C SER A 152 -37.64 18.55 -2.14
N TRP A 153 -36.98 17.42 -1.86
CA TRP A 153 -37.57 16.11 -1.53
C TRP A 153 -38.19 15.30 -2.68
N THR A 154 -37.77 15.52 -3.93
CA THR A 154 -38.13 14.63 -5.03
C THR A 154 -36.91 14.26 -5.89
N SER A 155 -36.88 13.00 -6.34
CA SER A 155 -35.87 12.55 -7.32
C SER A 155 -36.18 13.21 -8.66
N PRO A 156 -35.20 13.87 -9.31
CA PRO A 156 -35.44 14.50 -10.59
C PRO A 156 -35.68 13.49 -11.70
N ASP A 157 -36.47 13.91 -12.68
CA ASP A 157 -36.79 13.12 -13.87
C ASP A 157 -35.51 12.74 -14.63
N THR A 158 -35.41 11.47 -15.01
CA THR A 158 -34.32 10.90 -15.83
C THR A 158 -34.05 11.70 -17.09
N VAL A 159 -35.07 12.26 -17.74
CA VAL A 159 -34.90 13.08 -18.97
C VAL A 159 -34.19 14.40 -18.68
N LEU A 160 -34.44 15.00 -17.51
CA LEU A 160 -33.76 16.22 -17.06
C LEU A 160 -32.31 15.92 -16.65
N VAL A 161 -32.06 14.75 -16.06
CA VAL A 161 -30.72 14.28 -15.70
C VAL A 161 -29.87 14.00 -16.95
N ASP A 162 -30.47 13.41 -17.99
CA ASP A 162 -29.80 13.09 -19.25
C ASP A 162 -29.50 14.35 -20.10
N ASP A 163 -30.42 15.33 -20.20
CA ASP A 163 -30.20 16.60 -20.90
C ASP A 163 -29.12 17.47 -20.22
N ILE A 164 -29.04 17.43 -18.88
CA ILE A 164 -27.95 18.06 -18.12
C ILE A 164 -26.62 17.35 -18.40
N ALA A 165 -26.61 16.01 -18.44
CA ALA A 165 -25.41 15.22 -18.73
C ALA A 165 -24.90 15.43 -20.17
N GLU A 166 -25.79 15.55 -21.17
CA GLU A 166 -25.41 15.71 -22.58
C GLU A 166 -24.81 17.10 -22.86
N ARG A 167 -25.36 18.19 -22.28
CA ARG A 167 -24.79 19.54 -22.43
C ARG A 167 -23.44 19.72 -21.71
N LEU A 168 -23.26 19.03 -20.58
CA LEU A 168 -21.97 18.94 -19.89
C LEU A 168 -20.94 18.12 -20.68
N ALA A 169 -21.37 17.07 -21.40
CA ALA A 169 -20.48 16.29 -22.25
C ALA A 169 -20.01 17.05 -23.51
N LEU A 170 -20.87 17.87 -24.11
CA LEU A 170 -20.54 18.66 -25.31
C LEU A 170 -19.58 19.84 -25.03
N SER A 171 -19.51 20.32 -23.78
CA SER A 171 -18.64 21.44 -23.37
C SER A 171 -17.22 21.04 -22.99
N VAL A 172 -16.90 19.73 -23.00
CA VAL A 172 -15.64 19.15 -22.49
C VAL A 172 -14.77 18.53 -23.61
N ARG A 173 -15.09 18.71 -24.90
CA ARG A 173 -14.19 18.27 -25.98
C ARG A 173 -13.04 19.27 -26.18
N PRO A 174 -11.75 18.88 -26.01
CA PRO A 174 -10.65 19.74 -26.37
C PRO A 174 -10.23 19.45 -27.82
N ASP A 175 -10.79 20.21 -28.76
CA ASP A 175 -10.03 20.64 -29.93
C ASP A 175 -9.42 22.00 -29.55
N ALA A 176 -8.18 21.97 -29.04
CA ALA A 176 -7.17 23.04 -29.14
C ALA A 176 -6.07 22.84 -28.09
N ALA A 177 -4.88 22.50 -28.59
CA ALA A 177 -3.55 22.96 -28.19
C ALA A 177 -3.17 23.10 -26.69
N LEU A 178 -2.11 22.37 -26.33
CA LEU A 178 -1.27 22.43 -25.14
C LEU A 178 -1.00 23.83 -24.55
N SER A 179 -0.75 23.86 -23.24
CA SER A 179 0.37 24.62 -22.68
C SER A 179 1.08 23.79 -21.60
N PRO A 180 2.44 23.71 -21.61
CA PRO A 180 3.21 22.90 -20.67
C PRO A 180 3.33 23.62 -19.32
N SER A 181 2.75 23.04 -18.27
CA SER A 181 2.88 23.54 -16.90
C SER A 181 3.28 22.38 -15.98
N GLU A 182 4.55 22.41 -15.55
CA GLU A 182 5.25 21.59 -14.52
C GLU A 182 4.89 20.10 -14.41
N ALA A 183 5.78 19.25 -14.94
CA ALA A 183 5.72 17.81 -14.79
C ALA A 183 5.74 17.41 -13.30
N ALA A 184 4.89 16.45 -12.92
CA ALA A 184 4.88 15.89 -11.57
C ALA A 184 6.30 15.46 -11.13
N PRO A 185 6.69 15.73 -9.86
CA PRO A 185 8.07 15.54 -9.42
C PRO A 185 8.56 14.10 -9.53
N ASP A 186 9.80 13.92 -9.95
CA ASP A 186 10.44 12.60 -10.02
C ASP A 186 10.96 12.17 -8.65
N HIS A 187 10.35 11.14 -8.08
CA HIS A 187 10.70 10.60 -6.78
C HIS A 187 11.99 9.78 -6.83
N LEU A 188 12.39 9.25 -8.00
CA LEU A 188 13.70 8.63 -8.14
C LEU A 188 14.80 9.71 -8.07
N GLU A 189 14.62 10.86 -8.74
CA GLU A 189 15.59 11.95 -8.66
C GLU A 189 15.69 12.54 -7.25
N ARG A 190 14.55 12.71 -6.58
CA ARG A 190 14.50 13.13 -5.16
C ARG A 190 15.22 12.15 -4.26
N TRP A 191 14.94 10.86 -4.40
CA TRP A 191 15.64 9.82 -3.64
C TRP A 191 17.13 9.93 -3.83
N LEU A 192 17.62 10.05 -5.07
CA LEU A 192 19.05 10.12 -5.34
C LEU A 192 19.71 11.38 -4.78
N ALA A 193 19.00 12.51 -4.76
CA ALA A 193 19.45 13.72 -4.10
C ALA A 193 19.55 13.53 -2.57
N VAL A 194 18.51 12.95 -1.95
CA VAL A 194 18.50 12.61 -0.53
C VAL A 194 19.63 11.62 -0.21
N ARG A 195 19.73 10.54 -0.96
CA ARG A 195 20.75 9.48 -0.85
C ARG A 195 22.17 10.05 -0.85
N ALA A 196 22.44 11.05 -1.69
CA ALA A 196 23.75 11.71 -1.76
C ALA A 196 24.03 12.64 -0.57
N SER A 197 22.98 13.18 0.06
CA SER A 197 23.09 14.13 1.17
C SER A 197 23.19 13.49 2.56
N VAL A 198 22.69 12.26 2.73
CA VAL A 198 22.67 11.58 4.02
C VAL A 198 24.10 11.23 4.46
N PRO A 199 24.50 11.56 5.70
CA PRO A 199 25.83 11.26 6.22
C PRO A 199 25.92 9.79 6.67
N TRP A 200 25.92 8.86 5.72
CA TRP A 200 25.87 7.41 5.98
C TRP A 200 27.01 6.91 6.87
N GLN A 201 28.18 7.55 6.80
CA GLN A 201 29.35 7.21 7.60
C GLN A 201 29.22 7.55 9.08
N ASP A 202 28.30 8.47 9.44
CA ASP A 202 28.10 8.92 10.81
C ASP A 202 27.08 8.02 11.56
N ALA A 203 26.56 6.98 10.91
CA ALA A 203 25.66 6.02 11.53
C ALA A 203 26.38 5.25 12.63
N ALA A 204 26.01 5.49 13.89
CA ALA A 204 26.53 4.72 15.01
C ALA A 204 25.81 3.35 15.08
N GLU A 205 26.57 2.27 15.00
CA GLU A 205 26.07 0.92 15.31
C GLU A 205 26.28 0.65 16.81
N SER A 206 25.20 0.29 17.49
CA SER A 206 25.20 -0.03 18.91
C SER A 206 25.52 -1.52 19.09
N GLY A 207 26.79 -1.88 19.33
CA GLY A 207 27.14 -3.27 19.65
C GLY A 207 28.54 -3.69 19.21
N SER A 208 28.85 -4.99 19.32
CA SER A 208 30.05 -5.58 18.71
C SER A 208 29.80 -5.88 17.23
N ASP A 209 30.82 -5.82 16.39
CA ASP A 209 30.72 -6.22 14.96
C ASP A 209 30.62 -7.74 14.75
N GLU A 210 30.29 -8.50 15.81
CA GLU A 210 30.29 -9.96 15.75
C GLU A 210 29.03 -10.49 15.04
N PRO A 211 29.17 -11.57 14.24
CA PRO A 211 28.04 -12.32 13.71
C PRO A 211 27.06 -12.74 14.81
N VAL A 212 25.77 -12.72 14.49
CA VAL A 212 24.73 -13.12 15.44
C VAL A 212 23.70 -14.00 14.76
N THR A 213 23.51 -15.19 15.32
CA THR A 213 22.42 -16.10 14.97
C THR A 213 21.34 -16.00 16.04
N PRO A 214 20.13 -15.53 15.71
CA PRO A 214 19.05 -15.40 16.68
C PRO A 214 18.47 -16.78 17.03
N SER A 215 17.88 -16.90 18.22
CA SER A 215 17.12 -18.11 18.60
C SER A 215 15.81 -18.27 17.82
N ARG A 216 15.33 -17.19 17.18
CA ARG A 216 14.13 -17.14 16.35
C ARG A 216 14.44 -16.45 15.04
N ASP A 217 13.86 -16.96 13.95
CA ASP A 217 14.02 -16.34 12.63
C ASP A 217 12.96 -15.26 12.42
N GLY A 218 13.26 -14.03 12.83
CA GLY A 218 12.32 -12.91 12.77
C GLY A 218 11.81 -12.62 11.37
N ALA A 219 12.66 -12.79 10.34
CA ALA A 219 12.26 -12.62 8.95
C ALA A 219 11.25 -13.70 8.52
N ALA A 220 11.55 -14.98 8.75
CA ALA A 220 10.65 -16.07 8.36
C ALA A 220 9.34 -16.05 9.16
N GLU A 221 9.40 -15.80 10.47
CA GLU A 221 8.20 -15.64 11.30
C GLU A 221 7.33 -14.48 10.84
N SER A 222 7.94 -13.32 10.53
CA SER A 222 7.21 -12.17 10.00
C SER A 222 6.55 -12.46 8.66
N ILE A 223 7.22 -13.17 7.75
CA ILE A 223 6.63 -13.57 6.46
C ILE A 223 5.43 -14.49 6.67
N ARG A 224 5.55 -15.52 7.51
CA ARG A 224 4.44 -16.44 7.83
C ARG A 224 3.26 -15.70 8.44
N ALA A 225 3.52 -14.78 9.37
CA ALA A 225 2.46 -14.06 10.07
C ALA A 225 1.80 -12.99 9.21
N PHE A 226 2.59 -12.17 8.49
CA PHE A 226 2.09 -11.03 7.74
C PHE A 226 1.67 -11.41 6.31
N ASP A 227 2.58 -11.98 5.52
CA ASP A 227 2.25 -12.37 4.14
C ASP A 227 1.31 -13.58 4.12
N GLY A 228 1.48 -14.53 5.05
CA GLY A 228 0.62 -15.73 5.11
C GLY A 228 -0.83 -15.43 5.50
N ALA A 229 -1.05 -14.37 6.28
CA ALA A 229 -2.39 -13.88 6.58
C ALA A 229 -3.05 -13.15 5.39
N ILE A 230 -2.26 -12.65 4.43
CA ILE A 230 -2.75 -12.03 3.19
C ILE A 230 -3.02 -13.12 2.15
N ASP A 231 -2.02 -13.94 1.87
CA ASP A 231 -2.07 -15.05 0.91
C ASP A 231 -0.97 -16.08 1.26
N PRO A 232 -1.33 -17.35 1.53
CA PRO A 232 -0.36 -18.42 1.75
C PRO A 232 0.65 -18.60 0.61
N ALA A 233 0.24 -18.44 -0.66
CA ALA A 233 1.13 -18.61 -1.81
C ALA A 233 2.16 -17.47 -1.89
N ARG A 234 1.74 -16.24 -1.58
CA ARG A 234 2.63 -15.09 -1.41
C ARG A 234 3.67 -15.34 -0.32
N ALA A 235 3.28 -15.90 0.82
CA ALA A 235 4.20 -16.22 1.91
C ALA A 235 5.19 -17.31 1.50
N GLU A 236 4.72 -18.36 0.83
CA GLU A 236 5.56 -19.42 0.29
C GLU A 236 6.62 -18.87 -0.67
N GLY A 237 6.20 -18.07 -1.66
CA GLY A 237 7.11 -17.45 -2.63
C GLY A 237 8.17 -16.55 -1.97
N LEU A 238 7.78 -15.76 -0.97
CA LEU A 238 8.70 -14.90 -0.23
C LEU A 238 9.63 -15.69 0.70
N LEU A 239 9.18 -16.80 1.30
CA LEU A 239 10.04 -17.70 2.08
C LEU A 239 11.08 -18.39 1.17
N THR A 240 10.67 -18.89 0.00
CA THR A 240 11.60 -19.45 -0.99
C THR A 240 12.61 -18.41 -1.48
N ALA A 241 12.18 -17.16 -1.67
CA ALA A 241 13.07 -16.05 -2.02
C ALA A 241 14.04 -15.72 -0.87
N LEU A 242 13.59 -15.73 0.38
CA LEU A 242 14.42 -15.52 1.56
C LEU A 242 15.51 -16.60 1.70
N GLU A 243 15.15 -17.86 1.53
CA GLU A 243 16.11 -18.98 1.54
C GLU A 243 17.17 -18.80 0.44
N ARG A 244 16.73 -18.42 -0.77
CA ARG A 244 17.65 -18.16 -1.88
C ARG A 244 18.58 -16.98 -1.60
N ALA A 245 18.04 -15.86 -1.10
CA ALA A 245 18.83 -14.69 -0.75
C ALA A 245 19.90 -15.04 0.31
N ARG A 246 19.55 -15.84 1.32
CA ARG A 246 20.53 -16.30 2.32
C ARG A 246 21.59 -17.24 1.73
N ALA A 247 21.20 -18.16 0.85
CA ALA A 247 22.15 -19.03 0.15
C ALA A 247 23.11 -18.23 -0.74
N ASP A 248 22.62 -17.17 -1.38
CA ASP A 248 23.45 -16.26 -2.16
C ASP A 248 24.41 -15.45 -1.27
N ALA A 249 23.98 -15.07 -0.06
CA ALA A 249 24.79 -14.35 0.91
C ALA A 249 25.93 -15.20 1.47
N THR A 250 25.69 -16.49 1.75
CA THR A 250 26.75 -17.41 2.25
C THR A 250 27.81 -17.75 1.20
N GLN A 251 27.50 -17.55 -0.08
CA GLN A 251 28.46 -17.67 -1.19
C GLN A 251 29.32 -16.41 -1.39
N ASP A 252 29.18 -15.41 -0.51
CA ASP A 252 29.80 -14.09 -0.61
C ASP A 252 29.59 -13.40 -1.97
N ALA A 253 28.42 -13.65 -2.57
CA ALA A 253 28.10 -13.04 -3.85
C ALA A 253 27.81 -11.54 -3.71
N PRO A 254 28.08 -10.72 -4.75
CA PRO A 254 27.62 -9.34 -4.76
C PRO A 254 26.09 -9.26 -4.90
N LEU A 255 25.50 -8.20 -4.37
CA LEU A 255 24.10 -7.83 -4.63
C LEU A 255 24.00 -7.21 -6.03
N THR A 256 23.23 -7.83 -6.93
CA THR A 256 23.08 -7.40 -8.33
C THR A 256 21.62 -7.35 -8.73
N LEU A 257 21.30 -6.66 -9.83
CA LEU A 257 19.96 -6.63 -10.41
C LEU A 257 19.53 -8.03 -10.87
N GLU A 258 20.44 -8.83 -11.40
CA GLU A 258 20.17 -10.22 -11.77
C GLU A 258 19.66 -11.04 -10.58
N ARG A 259 20.29 -10.90 -9.41
CA ARG A 259 19.83 -11.56 -8.18
C ARG A 259 18.48 -11.06 -7.71
N LEU A 260 18.25 -9.74 -7.78
CA LEU A 260 16.93 -9.18 -7.47
C LEU A 260 15.85 -9.78 -8.38
N CYS A 261 16.11 -9.92 -9.68
CA CYS A 261 15.19 -10.58 -10.63
C CYS A 261 14.93 -12.04 -10.24
N ASP A 262 15.98 -12.80 -9.90
CA ASP A 262 15.87 -14.21 -9.46
C ASP A 262 15.06 -14.38 -8.17
N TRP A 263 15.24 -13.47 -7.20
CA TRP A 263 14.45 -13.46 -5.98
C TRP A 263 13.01 -13.06 -6.29
N GLN A 264 12.81 -12.04 -7.14
CA GLN A 264 11.49 -11.53 -7.48
C GLN A 264 10.66 -12.56 -8.26
N GLN A 265 11.31 -13.43 -9.04
CA GLN A 265 10.66 -14.58 -9.66
C GLN A 265 9.89 -15.43 -8.64
N ARG A 266 10.56 -15.73 -7.51
CA ARG A 266 10.01 -16.54 -6.42
C ARG A 266 8.94 -15.77 -5.65
N VAL A 267 9.20 -14.49 -5.36
CA VAL A 267 8.24 -13.59 -4.69
C VAL A 267 6.91 -13.51 -5.45
N LEU A 268 6.95 -13.48 -6.78
CA LEU A 268 5.76 -13.35 -7.62
C LEU A 268 5.21 -14.70 -8.11
N GLY A 269 5.90 -15.81 -7.85
CA GLY A 269 5.50 -17.14 -8.34
C GLY A 269 5.45 -17.26 -9.87
N VAL A 270 6.26 -16.48 -10.58
CA VAL A 270 6.24 -16.41 -12.06
C VAL A 270 7.24 -17.37 -12.71
N PRO A 271 6.97 -17.89 -13.92
CA PRO A 271 7.81 -18.92 -14.53
C PRO A 271 9.20 -18.43 -14.98
N GLN A 272 9.39 -17.11 -15.14
CA GLN A 272 10.65 -16.51 -15.54
C GLN A 272 10.95 -15.28 -14.68
N PRO A 273 12.23 -14.95 -14.43
CA PRO A 273 12.59 -13.73 -13.73
C PRO A 273 11.97 -12.48 -14.40
N PRO A 274 11.28 -11.62 -13.63
CA PRO A 274 10.75 -10.38 -14.18
C PRO A 274 11.90 -9.47 -14.64
N ARG A 275 11.66 -8.74 -15.72
CA ARG A 275 12.61 -7.76 -16.23
C ARG A 275 12.50 -6.46 -15.43
N PHE A 276 13.58 -5.67 -15.44
CA PHE A 276 13.50 -4.28 -15.00
C PHE A 276 12.47 -3.53 -15.85
N ARG A 277 11.63 -2.71 -15.21
CA ARG A 277 10.58 -1.93 -15.88
C ARG A 277 11.11 -1.13 -17.05
N ASN A 278 10.30 -0.96 -18.09
CA ASN A 278 10.66 -0.18 -19.28
C ASN A 278 9.87 1.14 -19.40
N SER A 279 9.08 1.46 -18.38
CA SER A 279 8.21 2.64 -18.32
C SER A 279 8.30 3.31 -16.95
N VAL A 280 7.71 4.51 -16.85
CA VAL A 280 7.58 5.24 -15.59
C VAL A 280 6.76 4.40 -14.62
N ALA A 281 7.27 4.23 -13.39
CA ALA A 281 6.53 3.55 -12.34
C ALA A 281 5.80 4.54 -11.43
N PHE A 282 4.74 4.08 -10.81
CA PHE A 282 3.97 4.83 -9.84
C PHE A 282 3.78 3.99 -8.58
N ALA A 283 3.90 4.61 -7.41
CA ALA A 283 3.60 3.95 -6.14
C ALA A 283 2.74 4.83 -5.24
N LYS A 284 2.33 4.26 -4.09
CA LYS A 284 1.51 4.91 -3.07
C LYS A 284 0.24 5.52 -3.67
N GLY A 285 -0.45 4.77 -4.51
CA GLY A 285 -1.67 5.21 -5.18
C GLY A 285 -1.44 6.36 -6.18
N GLY A 286 -0.30 6.36 -6.87
CA GLY A 286 0.04 7.38 -7.87
C GLY A 286 0.63 8.68 -7.32
N ARG A 287 0.76 8.80 -5.99
CA ARG A 287 1.39 9.96 -5.35
C ARG A 287 2.88 10.06 -5.66
N GLU A 288 3.53 8.91 -5.86
CA GLU A 288 4.94 8.86 -6.21
C GLU A 288 5.10 8.45 -7.67
N ARG A 289 5.92 9.21 -8.39
CA ARG A 289 6.31 8.96 -9.77
C ARG A 289 7.79 8.66 -9.83
N TYR A 290 8.18 7.54 -10.42
CA TYR A 290 9.57 7.14 -10.60
C TYR A 290 9.93 7.18 -12.07
N GLY A 291 10.77 8.13 -12.46
CA GLY A 291 11.23 8.25 -13.83
C GLY A 291 11.98 7.04 -14.33
N ILE A 292 12.12 6.98 -15.64
CA ILE A 292 12.99 6.02 -16.30
C ILE A 292 13.79 6.73 -17.38
N ALA A 293 15.09 6.49 -17.34
CA ALA A 293 16.06 6.84 -18.37
C ALA A 293 16.78 5.55 -18.82
N PRO A 294 17.37 5.52 -20.03
CA PRO A 294 18.06 4.32 -20.54
C PRO A 294 19.13 3.75 -19.60
N ASP A 295 19.76 4.59 -18.80
CA ASP A 295 20.81 4.25 -17.83
C ASP A 295 20.29 3.87 -16.43
N THR A 296 18.97 3.92 -16.19
CA THR A 296 18.38 3.64 -14.86
C THR A 296 18.76 2.26 -14.32
N PRO A 297 18.77 1.17 -15.11
CA PRO A 297 19.24 -0.13 -14.63
C PRO A 297 20.70 -0.11 -14.19
N ALA A 298 21.58 0.56 -14.95
CA ALA A 298 23.00 0.67 -14.62
C ALA A 298 23.24 1.50 -13.35
N ARG A 299 22.43 2.54 -13.13
CA ARG A 299 22.43 3.34 -11.90
C ARG A 299 22.00 2.53 -10.69
N LEU A 300 21.00 1.66 -10.84
CA LEU A 300 20.61 0.73 -9.77
C LEU A 300 21.76 -0.24 -9.46
N GLU A 301 22.35 -0.87 -10.46
CA GLU A 301 23.51 -1.77 -10.28
C GLU A 301 24.66 -1.09 -9.51
N ALA A 302 25.02 0.13 -9.90
CA ALA A 302 26.04 0.90 -9.17
C ALA A 302 25.65 1.13 -7.71
N CYS A 303 24.38 1.46 -7.43
CA CYS A 303 23.88 1.65 -6.08
C CYS A 303 23.89 0.35 -5.25
N LEU A 304 23.54 -0.79 -5.85
CA LEU A 304 23.57 -2.10 -5.20
C LEU A 304 25.00 -2.55 -4.88
N ALA A 305 25.97 -2.29 -5.77
CA ALA A 305 27.37 -2.62 -5.54
C ALA A 305 27.95 -1.92 -4.30
N GLU A 306 27.47 -0.73 -3.97
CA GLU A 306 27.87 0.02 -2.77
C GLU A 306 27.38 -0.62 -1.45
N SER A 307 26.58 -1.69 -1.49
CA SER A 307 26.20 -2.45 -0.29
C SER A 307 27.28 -3.44 0.17
N GLY A 308 28.31 -3.68 -0.65
CA GLY A 308 29.47 -4.47 -0.27
C GLY A 308 30.36 -3.75 0.75
N SER A 309 31.20 -4.50 1.44
CA SER A 309 32.26 -3.94 2.29
C SER A 309 33.33 -3.32 1.40
N ASP A 310 33.65 -2.03 1.62
CA ASP A 310 34.73 -1.31 0.94
C ASP A 310 35.73 -0.80 1.98
N ASP A 311 36.91 -1.42 2.03
CA ASP A 311 38.00 -1.04 2.94
C ASP A 311 38.45 0.43 2.76
N ARG A 312 38.18 1.02 1.60
CA ARG A 312 38.58 2.41 1.30
C ARG A 312 37.59 3.43 1.85
N ARG A 313 36.32 3.05 2.01
CA ARG A 313 35.23 3.89 2.54
C ARG A 313 34.27 3.02 3.33
N PRO A 314 34.66 2.57 4.52
CA PRO A 314 33.84 1.66 5.30
C PRO A 314 32.54 2.37 5.72
N LEU A 315 31.41 1.76 5.36
CA LEU A 315 30.11 2.14 5.87
C LEU A 315 29.65 1.10 6.91
N PRO A 316 29.05 1.53 8.04
CA PRO A 316 28.45 0.62 9.02
C PRO A 316 27.47 -0.35 8.35
N LEU A 317 27.39 -1.59 8.86
CA LEU A 317 26.53 -2.63 8.28
C LEU A 317 25.06 -2.16 8.20
N ILE A 318 24.57 -1.56 9.28
CA ILE A 318 23.21 -1.00 9.35
C ILE A 318 22.94 0.07 8.28
N ALA A 319 23.95 0.85 7.91
CA ALA A 319 23.85 1.87 6.86
C ALA A 319 23.84 1.21 5.48
N ARG A 320 24.72 0.24 5.22
CA ARG A 320 24.73 -0.53 3.96
C ARG A 320 23.39 -1.24 3.72
N ALA A 321 22.83 -1.86 4.75
CA ALA A 321 21.56 -2.57 4.68
C ALA A 321 20.37 -1.61 4.44
N ALA A 322 20.35 -0.44 5.12
CA ALA A 322 19.34 0.60 4.90
C ALA A 322 19.40 1.16 3.46
N ARG A 323 20.61 1.42 2.94
CA ARG A 323 20.80 1.91 1.55
C ARG A 323 20.25 0.93 0.54
N ALA A 324 20.62 -0.35 0.65
CA ALA A 324 20.15 -1.39 -0.26
C ALA A 324 18.61 -1.50 -0.27
N TYR A 325 17.97 -1.44 0.90
CA TYR A 325 16.50 -1.45 1.01
C TYR A 325 15.85 -0.27 0.27
N LEU A 326 16.33 0.94 0.53
CA LEU A 326 15.74 2.17 -0.01
C LEU A 326 16.03 2.32 -1.50
N ASP A 327 17.23 1.94 -1.95
CA ASP A 327 17.59 1.91 -3.36
C ASP A 327 16.62 1.02 -4.15
N VAL A 328 16.34 -0.20 -3.68
CA VAL A 328 15.35 -1.06 -4.36
C VAL A 328 13.94 -0.44 -4.34
N CYS A 329 13.50 0.10 -3.20
CA CYS A 329 12.17 0.69 -3.07
C CYS A 329 11.94 1.88 -4.02
N PHE A 330 12.93 2.77 -4.14
CA PHE A 330 12.81 4.04 -4.87
C PHE A 330 13.32 3.99 -6.31
N PHE A 331 14.18 3.03 -6.69
CA PHE A 331 14.37 2.71 -8.12
C PHE A 331 13.13 2.03 -8.70
N HIS A 332 12.38 1.32 -7.85
CA HIS A 332 11.12 0.67 -8.19
C HIS A 332 11.27 -0.25 -9.42
N PRO A 333 12.20 -1.24 -9.39
CA PRO A 333 12.59 -2.01 -10.58
C PRO A 333 11.48 -2.86 -11.20
N PHE A 334 10.46 -3.25 -10.44
CA PHE A 334 9.43 -4.20 -10.85
C PHE A 334 8.02 -3.59 -10.82
N ASP A 335 7.07 -4.22 -11.50
CA ASP A 335 5.66 -3.78 -11.51
C ASP A 335 4.94 -4.03 -10.17
N ASP A 336 5.36 -5.08 -9.44
CA ASP A 336 4.89 -5.39 -8.09
C ASP A 336 6.06 -5.90 -7.24
N GLY A 337 5.89 -5.81 -5.92
CA GLY A 337 6.73 -6.48 -4.94
C GLY A 337 8.04 -5.76 -4.61
N ASN A 338 8.22 -4.50 -4.99
CA ASN A 338 9.44 -3.73 -4.71
C ASN A 338 9.77 -3.63 -3.21
N ALA A 339 8.77 -3.51 -2.34
CA ALA A 339 8.98 -3.52 -0.89
C ALA A 339 9.46 -4.89 -0.36
N ARG A 340 8.99 -5.99 -0.98
CA ARG A 340 9.45 -7.35 -0.66
C ARG A 340 10.87 -7.58 -1.17
N ALA A 341 11.19 -7.11 -2.39
CA ALA A 341 12.54 -7.12 -2.94
C ALA A 341 13.53 -6.30 -2.09
N GLY A 342 13.12 -5.09 -1.66
CA GLY A 342 13.94 -4.24 -0.78
C GLY A 342 14.17 -4.89 0.58
N PHE A 343 13.15 -5.55 1.15
CA PHE A 343 13.32 -6.33 2.38
C PHE A 343 14.31 -7.48 2.21
N LEU A 344 14.26 -8.21 1.08
CA LEU A 344 15.24 -9.28 0.79
C LEU A 344 16.66 -8.72 0.60
N ALA A 345 16.82 -7.57 -0.05
CA ALA A 345 18.11 -6.90 -0.18
C ALA A 345 18.70 -6.50 1.17
N LEU A 346 17.87 -5.98 2.09
CA LEU A 346 18.28 -5.69 3.46
C LEU A 346 18.78 -6.95 4.17
N VAL A 347 17.97 -8.00 4.18
CA VAL A 347 18.32 -9.26 4.86
C VAL A 347 19.54 -9.91 4.24
N PHE A 348 19.71 -9.83 2.92
CA PHE A 348 20.90 -10.30 2.21
C PHE A 348 22.18 -9.61 2.71
N VAL A 349 22.16 -8.28 2.82
CA VAL A 349 23.33 -7.51 3.29
C VAL A 349 23.70 -7.89 4.72
N LEU A 350 22.72 -8.07 5.60
CA LEU A 350 22.96 -8.56 6.96
C LEU A 350 23.51 -9.99 6.97
N ALA A 351 22.92 -10.89 6.18
CA ALA A 351 23.30 -12.29 6.13
C ALA A 351 24.74 -12.51 5.60
N ARG A 352 25.23 -11.62 4.72
CA ARG A 352 26.63 -11.66 4.25
C ARG A 352 27.64 -11.47 5.38
N GLU A 353 27.29 -10.69 6.40
CA GLU A 353 28.12 -10.49 7.60
C GLU A 353 27.78 -11.48 8.73
N GLY A 354 27.03 -12.55 8.44
CA GLY A 354 26.61 -13.52 9.44
C GLY A 354 25.61 -12.99 10.46
N VAL A 355 24.85 -11.95 10.10
CA VAL A 355 23.82 -11.34 10.96
C VAL A 355 22.43 -11.76 10.50
N ALA A 356 21.64 -12.28 11.43
CA ALA A 356 20.19 -12.46 11.28
C ALA A 356 19.45 -11.82 12.47
N LEU A 357 18.25 -11.30 12.22
CA LEU A 357 17.45 -10.59 13.22
C LEU A 357 16.35 -11.48 13.80
N ASP A 358 16.09 -11.33 15.10
CA ASP A 358 15.02 -12.04 15.80
C ASP A 358 13.64 -11.37 15.67
N ASP A 359 13.61 -10.09 15.33
CA ASP A 359 12.41 -9.33 14.95
C ASP A 359 12.72 -8.39 13.78
N VAL A 360 11.72 -8.16 12.94
CA VAL A 360 11.79 -7.24 11.77
C VAL A 360 10.55 -6.35 11.66
N SER A 361 9.74 -6.28 12.71
CA SER A 361 8.42 -5.64 12.67
C SER A 361 8.46 -4.18 12.18
N LEU A 362 9.42 -3.39 12.64
CA LEU A 362 9.60 -1.99 12.23
C LEU A 362 10.10 -1.84 10.80
N LEU A 363 10.81 -2.84 10.26
CA LEU A 363 11.33 -2.83 8.88
C LEU A 363 10.24 -3.10 7.84
N ARG A 364 9.11 -3.69 8.27
CA ARG A 364 8.02 -4.13 7.38
C ARG A 364 6.75 -3.31 7.46
N ARG A 365 6.60 -2.47 8.50
CA ARG A 365 5.36 -1.71 8.78
C ARG A 365 5.46 -0.22 8.48
N VAL A 366 6.67 0.30 8.27
CA VAL A 366 6.91 1.73 8.05
C VAL A 366 7.16 2.00 6.58
N SER A 367 6.47 3.00 6.03
CA SER A 367 6.69 3.49 4.67
C SER A 367 7.56 4.75 4.70
N PHE A 368 8.53 4.85 3.78
CA PHE A 368 9.47 5.97 3.71
C PHE A 368 9.22 6.86 2.49
N GLN A 369 9.49 8.15 2.59
CA GLN A 369 9.32 9.17 1.54
C GLN A 369 10.65 9.47 0.84
N ALA A 370 10.58 9.66 -0.48
CA ALA A 370 11.77 9.86 -1.31
C ALA A 370 12.46 11.22 -1.09
N ASP A 371 11.76 12.20 -0.53
CA ASP A 371 12.22 13.56 -0.28
C ASP A 371 12.49 13.87 1.21
N SER A 372 12.33 12.89 2.10
CA SER A 372 12.64 13.04 3.53
C SER A 372 14.06 12.58 3.85
N PRO A 373 14.99 13.49 4.22
CA PRO A 373 16.33 13.11 4.65
C PRO A 373 16.35 12.41 6.03
N GLN A 374 15.26 12.48 6.80
CA GLN A 374 15.14 11.84 8.11
C GLN A 374 14.77 10.35 8.01
N ASP A 375 14.16 9.94 6.90
CA ASP A 375 13.65 8.59 6.69
C ASP A 375 14.78 7.56 6.63
N PRO A 376 15.88 7.79 5.87
CA PRO A 376 17.07 6.94 5.92
C PRO A 376 17.65 6.76 7.32
N LEU A 377 17.77 7.85 8.08
CA LEU A 377 18.29 7.82 9.45
C LEU A 377 17.35 7.06 10.39
N THR A 378 16.05 7.14 10.15
CA THR A 378 15.04 6.38 10.90
C THR A 378 15.15 4.89 10.62
N LEU A 379 15.32 4.49 9.37
CA LEU A 379 15.53 3.09 9.01
C LEU A 379 16.81 2.53 9.64
N ILE A 380 17.92 3.29 9.60
CA ILE A 380 19.18 2.92 10.27
C ILE A 380 18.94 2.64 11.76
N ARG A 381 18.22 3.53 12.46
CA ARG A 381 17.89 3.34 13.88
C ARG A 381 17.03 2.12 14.14
N TYR A 382 16.09 1.79 13.24
CA TYR A 382 15.28 0.58 13.37
C TYR A 382 16.10 -0.69 13.19
N ILE A 383 17.02 -0.71 12.24
CA ILE A 383 17.93 -1.86 12.05
C ILE A 383 18.83 -2.01 13.29
N ASP A 384 19.42 -0.92 13.78
CA ASP A 384 20.26 -0.91 14.98
C ASP A 384 19.51 -1.44 16.21
N LEU A 385 18.27 -0.98 16.42
CA LEU A 385 17.43 -1.43 17.53
C LEU A 385 17.18 -2.94 17.48
N HIS A 386 16.80 -3.48 16.32
CA HIS A 386 16.55 -4.92 16.16
C HIS A 386 17.83 -5.73 16.33
N LEU A 387 18.95 -5.23 15.83
CA LEU A 387 20.25 -5.88 15.95
C LEU A 387 20.73 -5.92 17.41
N ALA A 388 20.64 -4.81 18.13
CA ALA A 388 21.00 -4.72 19.54
C ALA A 388 20.12 -5.65 20.39
N GLN A 389 18.80 -5.68 20.15
CA GLN A 389 17.89 -6.59 20.84
C GLN A 389 18.22 -8.06 20.54
N THR A 390 18.51 -8.38 19.28
CA THR A 390 18.91 -9.73 18.87
C THR A 390 20.16 -10.18 19.61
N ARG A 391 21.21 -9.35 19.62
CA ARG A 391 22.47 -9.63 20.35
C ARG A 391 22.23 -9.82 21.84
N GLN A 392 21.40 -8.97 22.46
CA GLN A 392 21.05 -9.09 23.88
C GLN A 392 20.35 -10.43 24.18
N ARG A 393 19.34 -10.81 23.38
CA ARG A 393 18.60 -12.06 23.59
C ARG A 393 19.47 -13.30 23.34
N ALA A 394 20.34 -13.26 22.35
CA ALA A 394 21.29 -14.35 22.08
C ALA A 394 22.27 -14.56 23.26
N ALA A 395 22.83 -13.47 23.82
CA ALA A 395 23.71 -13.54 24.98
C ALA A 395 23.02 -14.05 26.25
N SER A 396 21.73 -13.70 26.46
CA SER A 396 20.95 -14.23 27.58
C SER A 396 20.65 -15.72 27.45
N HIS A 397 20.45 -16.24 26.23
CA HIS A 397 20.23 -17.66 26.01
C HIS A 397 21.50 -18.48 26.25
N GLY A 398 22.66 -18.01 25.79
CA GLY A 398 23.94 -18.70 26.02
C GLY A 398 24.29 -18.86 27.50
N ARG A 399 23.99 -17.84 28.33
CA ARG A 399 24.21 -17.89 29.79
C ARG A 399 23.22 -18.78 30.56
N ALA A 400 22.09 -19.15 29.95
CA ALA A 400 21.09 -20.01 30.59
C ALA A 400 21.32 -21.50 30.28
N THR A 401 22.16 -21.81 29.29
CA THR A 401 22.53 -23.16 28.85
C THR A 401 23.87 -23.65 29.39
N ASP A 402 24.66 -22.75 29.98
CA ASP A 402 25.88 -23.03 30.77
C ASP A 402 25.53 -23.14 32.26
#